data_AF-A0AA91RKC8-F1
#
_entry.id   AF-A0AA91RKC8-F1
#
_cell.length_a   1.000
_cell.length_b   1.000
_cell.length_c   1.000
_cell.angle_alpha   90.00
_cell.angle_beta   90.00
_cell.angle_gamma   90.00
#
_symmetry.space_group_name_H-M   'P 1'
#
loop_
_entity.id
_entity.type
_entity.pdbx_description
1 polymer ?
#
loop_
_entity_poly.entity_id
_entity_poly.type
_entity_poly.pdbx_seq_one_letter_code
_entity_poly.pdbx_strand_id
1 'polypeptide(L)' 'MVNHPPHYTRGPRIKAATTGGARVVECIEVIRHISDFRLATAMKYIWRVAFGGKANDREDIEKACWYLRDWLDNPTSETP' A
#
# COMPACT_ATOMS: atom_id res chain seq x y z
N MET A 1 15.17 17.39 -9.82
CA MET A 1 14.01 17.67 -8.92
C MET A 1 12.98 16.59 -9.20
N VAL A 2 12.74 15.67 -8.26
CA VAL A 2 11.72 14.63 -8.44
C VAL A 2 10.36 15.30 -8.33
N ASN A 3 9.60 15.26 -9.42
CA ASN A 3 8.28 15.87 -9.51
C ASN A 3 7.34 15.06 -8.61
N HIS A 4 6.81 15.67 -7.55
CA HIS A 4 5.80 15.07 -6.67
C HIS A 4 4.42 15.57 -7.11
N PRO A 5 3.79 14.97 -8.15
CA PRO A 5 2.46 15.38 -8.54
C PRO A 5 1.47 15.20 -7.37
N PRO A 6 0.39 16.01 -7.28
CA PRO A 6 -0.44 16.16 -6.08
C PRO A 6 -1.09 14.87 -5.55
N HIS A 7 -1.13 13.82 -6.35
CA HIS A 7 -1.71 12.53 -6.01
C HIS A 7 -0.83 11.66 -5.08
N TYR A 8 0.41 12.06 -4.77
CA TYR A 8 1.26 11.39 -3.77
C TYR A 8 0.96 11.78 -2.31
N THR A 9 0.03 12.72 -2.07
CA THR A 9 -0.39 13.15 -0.72
C THR A 9 -1.44 12.23 -0.06
N ARG A 10 -1.63 11.02 -0.57
CA ARG A 10 -2.78 10.14 -0.27
C ARG A 10 -2.40 8.95 0.62
N GLY A 11 -2.12 9.26 1.88
CA GLY A 11 -1.84 8.29 2.94
C GLY A 11 -2.27 8.82 4.30
N PRO A 12 -2.15 8.02 5.37
CA PRO A 12 -2.53 8.45 6.70
C PRO A 12 -1.62 9.60 7.15
N ARG A 13 -2.25 10.65 7.69
CA ARG A 13 -1.53 11.75 8.32
C ARG A 13 -1.18 11.34 9.75
N ILE A 14 0.10 11.11 10.01
CA ILE A 14 0.62 10.74 11.33
C ILE A 14 1.24 11.96 12.01
N LYS A 15 1.07 12.06 13.33
CA LYS A 15 1.78 13.05 14.16
C LYS A 15 3.15 12.49 14.53
N ALA A 16 4.20 13.27 14.31
CA ALA A 16 5.53 12.92 14.77
C ALA A 16 5.55 12.98 16.30
N ALA A 17 5.88 11.86 16.94
CA ALA A 17 5.87 11.70 18.39
C ALA A 17 6.77 12.72 19.12
N THR A 18 7.79 13.25 18.44
CA THR A 18 8.85 14.07 19.04
C THR A 18 8.87 15.53 18.60
N THR A 19 8.21 15.90 17.51
CA THR A 19 8.35 17.25 16.92
C THR A 19 7.03 18.02 16.78
N GLY A 20 5.89 17.43 17.16
CA GLY A 20 4.56 18.06 17.03
C GLY A 20 4.09 18.27 15.58
N GLY A 21 4.98 18.10 14.59
CA GLY A 21 4.67 18.13 13.17
C GLY A 21 3.83 16.93 12.73
N ALA A 22 3.09 17.09 11.64
CA ALA A 22 2.32 16.01 11.02
C ALA A 22 2.83 15.75 9.61
N ARG A 23 3.01 14.48 9.26
CA ARG A 23 3.43 14.04 7.92
C ARG A 23 2.45 13.02 7.36
N VAL A 24 2.35 12.96 6.04
CA VAL A 24 1.66 11.89 5.34
C VAL A 24 2.64 10.73 5.17
N VAL A 25 2.22 9.51 5.51
CA VAL A 25 2.99 8.31 5.16
C VAL A 25 2.72 7.97 3.71
N GLU A 26 3.74 7.73 2.91
CA GLU A 26 3.56 7.26 1.54
C GLU A 26 3.46 5.73 1.50
N CYS A 27 2.64 5.19 0.60
CA CYS A 27 2.48 3.74 0.44
C CYS A 27 3.83 3.02 0.25
N ILE A 28 4.75 3.63 -0.50
CA ILE A 28 6.08 3.08 -0.79
C ILE A 28 6.94 2.95 0.47
N GLU A 29 6.73 3.77 1.50
CA GLU A 29 7.45 3.68 2.78
C GLU A 29 7.06 2.43 3.56
N VAL A 30 5.89 1.84 3.27
CA VAL A 30 5.41 0.62 3.92
C VAL A 30 5.74 -0.60 3.07
N ILE A 31 5.33 -0.61 1.80
CA ILE A 31 5.39 -1.83 0.97
C ILE A 31 6.82 -2.27 0.63
N ARG A 32 7.82 -1.37 0.71
CA ARG A 32 9.24 -1.71 0.48
C ARG A 32 9.82 -2.66 1.55
N HIS A 33 9.15 -2.78 2.69
CA HIS A 33 9.56 -3.65 3.79
C HIS A 33 8.82 -4.99 3.81
N ILE A 34 7.94 -5.25 2.83
CA ILE A 34 7.23 -6.51 2.70
C ILE A 34 8.02 -7.41 1.75
N SER A 35 8.54 -8.53 2.26
CA SER A 35 9.39 -9.45 1.48
C SER A 35 8.64 -10.12 0.32
N ASP A 36 7.41 -10.58 0.55
CA ASP A 36 6.61 -11.21 -0.50
C ASP A 36 5.93 -10.17 -1.39
N PHE A 37 6.24 -10.20 -2.68
CA PHE A 37 5.73 -9.23 -3.65
C PHE A 37 4.20 -9.24 -3.77
N ARG A 38 3.54 -10.40 -3.52
CA ARG A 38 2.09 -10.55 -3.61
C ARG A 38 1.42 -9.83 -2.46
N LEU A 39 1.96 -10.02 -1.25
CA LEU A 39 1.51 -9.29 -0.05
C LEU A 39 1.75 -7.78 -0.19
N ALA A 40 2.92 -7.39 -0.72
CA ALA A 40 3.23 -5.99 -0.99
C ALA A 40 2.25 -5.37 -1.99
N THR A 41 1.89 -6.12 -3.04
CA THR A 41 0.97 -5.66 -4.08
C THR A 41 -0.48 -5.63 -3.60
N ALA A 42 -0.92 -6.59 -2.81
CA ALA A 42 -2.22 -6.58 -2.16
C ALA A 42 -2.37 -5.34 -1.24
N MET A 43 -1.36 -5.07 -0.40
CA MET A 43 -1.32 -3.88 0.46
C MET A 43 -1.40 -2.58 -0.34
N LYS A 44 -0.70 -2.48 -1.48
CA LYS A 44 -0.78 -1.32 -2.39
C LYS A 44 -2.21 -1.05 -2.86
N TYR A 45 -2.98 -2.08 -3.21
CA TYR A 45 -4.36 -1.91 -3.65
C TYR A 45 -5.29 -1.53 -2.50
N ILE A 46 -5.13 -2.14 -1.33
CA ILE A 46 -5.86 -1.75 -0.11
C ILE A 46 -5.57 -0.29 0.24
N TRP A 47 -4.30 0.13 0.16
CA TRP A 47 -3.88 1.51 0.41
C TRP A 47 -4.57 2.51 -0.50
N ARG A 48 -4.74 2.17 -1.79
CA ARG A 48 -5.46 3.01 -2.73
C ARG A 48 -6.90 3.22 -2.30
N VAL A 49 -7.61 2.17 -1.89
CA VAL A 49 -9.00 2.31 -1.43
C VAL A 49 -9.07 3.09 -0.11
N ALA A 50 -8.23 2.75 0.86
CA ALA A 50 -8.27 3.34 2.20
C ALA A 50 -7.90 4.83 2.24
N PHE A 51 -7.04 5.29 1.33
CA PHE A 51 -6.52 6.67 1.33
C PHE A 51 -6.85 7.45 0.04
N GLY A 52 -7.77 6.94 -0.78
CA GLY A 52 -8.44 7.68 -1.86
C GLY A 52 -7.72 7.71 -3.22
N GLY A 53 -7.16 6.60 -3.68
CA GLY A 53 -6.43 6.45 -4.93
C GLY A 53 -7.25 5.91 -6.11
N LYS A 54 -7.58 6.78 -7.07
CA LYS A 54 -8.28 6.52 -8.36
C LYS A 54 -9.73 6.01 -8.24
N ALA A 55 -10.46 6.16 -9.35
CA ALA A 55 -11.91 6.18 -9.46
C ALA A 55 -12.67 4.85 -9.24
N ASN A 56 -12.02 3.74 -8.88
CA ASN A 56 -12.68 2.42 -8.82
C ASN A 56 -12.21 1.55 -7.65
N ASP A 57 -12.78 1.81 -6.47
CA ASP A 57 -12.44 1.10 -5.24
C ASP A 57 -12.70 -0.42 -5.33
N ARG A 58 -13.78 -0.82 -6.02
CA ARG A 58 -14.14 -2.23 -6.17
C ARG A 58 -13.08 -3.02 -6.91
N GLU A 59 -12.62 -2.51 -8.05
CA GLU A 59 -11.60 -3.17 -8.87
C GLU A 59 -10.26 -3.28 -8.12
N ASP A 60 -9.90 -2.29 -7.32
CA ASP A 60 -8.70 -2.37 -6.49
C ASP A 60 -8.85 -3.43 -5.38
N ILE A 61 -10.01 -3.56 -4.73
CA ILE A 61 -10.26 -4.67 -3.79
C ILE A 61 -10.22 -6.04 -4.49
N GLU A 62 -10.82 -6.17 -5.68
CA GLU A 62 -10.79 -7.42 -6.45
C GLU A 62 -9.34 -7.83 -6.80
N LYS A 63 -8.49 -6.87 -7.15
CA LYS A 63 -7.05 -7.11 -7.35
C LYS A 63 -6.34 -7.48 -6.07
N ALA A 64 -6.62 -6.81 -4.95
CA ALA A 64 -6.05 -7.18 -3.65
C ALA A 64 -6.39 -8.64 -3.30
N CYS A 65 -7.65 -9.03 -3.45
CA CYS A 65 -8.11 -10.41 -3.24
C CYS A 65 -7.39 -11.40 -4.17
N TRP A 66 -7.15 -11.06 -5.44
CA TRP A 66 -6.43 -11.92 -6.37
C TRP A 66 -5.01 -12.22 -5.88
N TYR A 67 -4.25 -11.20 -5.45
CA TYR A 67 -2.88 -11.40 -4.95
C TYR A 67 -2.85 -12.19 -3.64
N LEU A 68 -3.84 -12.02 -2.77
CA LEU A 68 -3.95 -12.81 -1.54
C LEU A 68 -4.27 -14.29 -1.83
N ARG A 69 -5.14 -14.56 -2.81
CA ARG A 69 -5.41 -15.93 -3.26
C ARG A 69 -4.19 -16.56 -3.89
N ASP A 70 -3.49 -15.83 -4.76
CA ASP A 70 -2.24 -16.29 -5.37
C ASP A 70 -1.17 -16.64 -4.33
N TRP A 71 -1.12 -15.91 -3.21
CA TRP A 71 -0.24 -16.23 -2.09
C TRP A 71 -0.61 -17.55 -1.40
N LEU A 72 -1.91 -17.82 -1.22
CA LEU A 72 -2.42 -19.05 -0.60
C LEU A 72 -2.26 -20.27 -1.50
N ASP A 73 -2.61 -20.11 -2.78
CA ASP A 73 -2.70 -21.21 -3.74
C ASP A 73 -1.33 -21.61 -4.30
N ASN A 74 -0.35 -20.69 -4.28
CA ASN A 74 1.00 -20.91 -4.82
C ASN A 74 2.10 -20.67 -3.76
N PRO A 75 2.20 -21.49 -2.70
CA PRO A 75 3.22 -21.31 -1.66
C PRO A 75 4.63 -21.38 -2.26
N THR A 76 5.50 -20.49 -1.81
CA THR A 76 6.93 -20.48 -2.14
C THR A 76 7.73 -21.03 -0.95
N SER A 77 9.03 -21.26 -1.13
CA SER A 77 9.91 -21.69 -0.02
C SER A 77 10.01 -20.67 1.13
N GLU A 78 9.44 -19.48 0.97
CA GLU A 78 9.40 -18.38 1.94
C GLU A 78 8.05 -18.27 2.67
N THR A 79 7.08 -19.11 2.30
CA THR A 79 5.79 -19.21 2.98
C THR A 79 5.97 -20.03 4.27
N PRO A 80 5.58 -19.53 5.45
CA PRO A 80 5.66 -20.28 6.70
C PRO A 80 4.75 -21.51 6.74
#